data_AF-A0A973H0V1-F1
#
_entry.id   AF-A0A973H0V1-F1
#
_cell.length_a   1.000
_cell.length_b   1.000
_cell.length_c   1.000
_cell.angle_alpha   90.00
_cell.angle_beta   90.00
_cell.angle_gamma   90.00
#
_symmetry.space_group_name_H-M   'P 1'
#
loop_
_entity.id
_entity.type
_entity.pdbx_description
1 polymer ?
#
loop_
_entity_poly.entity_id
_entity_poly.type
_entity_poly.pdbx_seq_one_letter_code
_entity_poly.pdbx_strand_id
1 'polypeptide(L)' 'GCGRRTTAHDTVPFAIWSAARSLGDYEEAFWSTAQVGGDVDTNCAIVGGVIASGKAGAPPAEWERRTEALPEWLTTAD' A
#
# COMPACT_ATOMS: atom_id res chain seq x y z
N GLY A 1 -4.39 -8.85 9.54
CA GLY A 1 -4.17 -9.68 10.76
C GLY A 1 -4.13 -8.77 11.99
N CYS A 2 -4.57 -9.18 13.18
CA CYS A 2 -4.85 -8.27 14.31
C CYS A 2 -3.63 -7.57 14.98
N GLY A 3 -2.47 -7.40 14.32
CA GLY A 3 -1.38 -6.52 14.76
C GLY A 3 -0.75 -6.75 16.15
N ARG A 4 -1.20 -7.73 16.94
CA ARG A 4 -0.83 -7.92 18.36
C ARG A 4 0.63 -8.28 18.61
N ARG A 5 1.41 -8.51 17.56
CA ARG A 5 2.88 -8.70 17.61
C ARG A 5 3.62 -7.83 16.60
N THR A 6 2.92 -6.87 15.99
CA THR A 6 3.42 -6.04 14.90
C THR A 6 3.66 -4.66 15.49
N THR A 7 4.92 -4.32 15.75
CA THR A 7 5.27 -2.98 16.21
C THR A 7 5.55 -2.07 15.01
N ALA A 8 5.44 -0.75 15.19
CA ALA A 8 5.84 0.20 14.15
C ALA A 8 7.30 -0.03 13.69
N HIS A 9 8.18 -0.52 14.59
CA HIS A 9 9.57 -0.83 14.30
C HIS A 9 9.76 -2.04 13.38
N ASP A 10 8.82 -2.97 13.32
CA ASP A 10 8.88 -4.12 12.42
C ASP A 10 8.18 -3.81 11.08
N THR A 11 7.17 -2.94 11.12
CA THR A 11 6.26 -2.66 9.99
C THR A 11 6.82 -1.59 9.07
N VAL A 12 7.26 -0.46 9.62
CA VAL A 12 7.70 0.68 8.82
C VAL A 12 8.99 0.37 8.06
N PRO A 13 10.06 -0.18 8.68
CA PRO A 13 11.27 -0.51 7.92
C PRO A 13 11.03 -1.57 6.84
N PHE A 14 10.20 -2.58 7.12
CA PHE A 14 9.82 -3.58 6.13
C PHE A 14 9.06 -2.96 4.95
N ALA A 15 8.03 -2.15 5.23
CA ALA A 15 7.22 -1.53 4.18
C ALA A 15 8.07 -0.59 3.30
N ILE A 16 8.94 0.23 3.90
CA ILE A 16 9.84 1.11 3.12
C ILE A 16 10.84 0.31 2.29
N TRP A 17 11.42 -0.76 2.84
CA TRP A 17 12.33 -1.64 2.09
C TRP A 17 11.62 -2.32 0.91
N SER A 18 10.39 -2.81 1.12
CA SER A 18 9.58 -3.42 0.08
C SER A 18 9.23 -2.42 -1.03
N ALA A 19 8.79 -1.21 -0.67
CA ALA A 19 8.53 -0.15 -1.65
C ALA A 19 9.79 0.22 -2.46
N ALA A 20 10.94 0.33 -1.80
CA ALA A 20 12.20 0.67 -2.46
C ALA A 20 12.64 -0.36 -3.52
N ARG A 21 12.26 -1.64 -3.37
CA ARG A 21 12.60 -2.69 -4.35
C ARG A 21 11.75 -2.68 -5.61
N SER A 22 10.58 -2.04 -5.57
CA SER A 22 9.59 -2.09 -6.64
C SER A 22 9.08 -0.70 -7.05
N LEU A 23 9.92 0.34 -6.92
CA LEU A 23 9.59 1.76 -7.15
C LEU A 23 8.99 2.12 -8.52
N GLY A 24 9.02 1.21 -9.48
CA GLY A 24 8.53 1.44 -10.84
C GLY A 24 7.20 0.77 -11.19
N ASP A 25 6.70 -0.11 -10.32
CA ASP A 25 5.52 -0.93 -10.62
C ASP A 25 4.65 -1.10 -9.36
N TYR A 26 3.47 -0.48 -9.40
CA TYR A 26 2.52 -0.53 -8.29
C TYR A 26 2.02 -1.94 -8.00
N GLU A 27 1.66 -2.70 -9.05
CA GLU A 27 1.08 -4.04 -8.88
C GLU A 27 2.12 -5.01 -8.32
N GLU A 28 3.34 -4.99 -8.87
CA GLU A 28 4.44 -5.83 -8.39
C GLU A 28 4.78 -5.51 -6.94
N ALA A 29 4.89 -4.23 -6.57
CA ALA A 29 5.17 -3.79 -5.20
C ALA A 29 4.10 -4.28 -4.22
N PHE A 30 2.82 -4.10 -4.59
CA PHE A 30 1.69 -4.45 -3.75
C PHE A 30 1.62 -5.97 -3.53
N TRP A 31 1.68 -6.76 -4.61
CA TRP A 31 1.56 -8.22 -4.51
C TRP A 31 2.75 -8.86 -3.82
N SER A 32 3.97 -8.38 -4.07
CA SER A 32 5.18 -8.87 -3.39
C SER A 32 5.10 -8.63 -1.88
N THR A 33 4.56 -7.47 -1.48
CA THR A 33 4.34 -7.14 -0.06
C THR A 33 3.26 -8.04 0.56
N ALA A 34 2.13 -8.25 -0.14
CA ALA A 34 1.04 -9.07 0.36
C ALA A 34 1.43 -10.54 0.56
N GLN A 35 2.28 -11.09 -0.31
CA GLN A 35 2.74 -12.47 -0.26
C GLN A 35 3.56 -12.81 1.00
N VAL A 36 4.20 -11.82 1.63
CA VAL A 36 4.96 -12.01 2.88
C VAL A 36 4.04 -12.31 4.08
N GLY A 37 2.76 -11.94 3.99
CA GLY A 37 1.77 -12.21 5.04
C GLY A 37 1.94 -11.33 6.28
N GLY A 38 1.34 -11.74 7.40
CA GLY A 38 1.36 -10.99 8.66
C GLY A 38 0.36 -9.83 8.68
N ASP A 39 0.85 -8.61 8.85
CA ASP A 39 0.03 -7.40 8.80
C ASP A 39 -0.05 -6.84 7.36
N VAL A 40 -0.66 -7.65 6.49
CA VAL A 40 -0.78 -7.39 5.05
C VAL A 40 -1.40 -6.02 4.79
N ASP A 41 -2.53 -5.74 5.43
CA ASP A 41 -3.33 -4.54 5.18
C ASP A 41 -2.52 -3.27 5.45
N THR A 42 -1.87 -3.18 6.63
CA THR A 42 -1.03 -2.04 7.01
C THR A 42 0.20 -1.90 6.11
N ASN A 43 0.90 -3.01 5.82
CA ASN A 43 2.11 -2.97 4.98
C ASN A 43 1.78 -2.55 3.55
N CYS A 44 0.73 -3.12 2.96
CA CYS A 44 0.30 -2.79 1.60
C CYS A 44 -0.21 -1.35 1.49
N ALA A 45 -0.86 -0.80 2.54
CA ALA A 45 -1.26 0.60 2.57
C ALA A 45 -0.05 1.55 2.56
N ILE A 46 0.98 1.27 3.37
CA ILE A 46 2.21 2.08 3.42
C ILE A 46 2.95 1.98 2.08
N VAL A 47 3.17 0.77 1.56
CA VAL A 47 3.84 0.55 0.28
C VAL A 47 3.10 1.25 -0.85
N GLY A 48 1.78 1.04 -0.95
CA GLY A 48 0.94 1.66 -1.98
C GLY A 48 1.02 3.19 -1.94
N GLY A 49 0.95 3.80 -0.76
CA GLY A 49 1.10 5.26 -0.61
C GLY A 49 2.46 5.78 -1.07
N VAL A 50 3.55 5.09 -0.74
CA VAL A 50 4.91 5.46 -1.18
C VAL A 50 5.04 5.34 -2.70
N ILE A 51 4.61 4.22 -3.28
CA ILE A 51 4.72 3.99 -4.73
C ILE A 51 3.85 4.98 -5.52
N ALA A 52 2.61 5.22 -5.08
CA ALA A 52 1.69 6.17 -5.72
C ALA A 52 2.16 7.62 -5.64
N SER A 53 2.94 7.98 -4.62
CA SER A 53 3.58 9.30 -4.54
C SER A 53 4.77 9.49 -5.49
N GLY A 54 5.24 8.39 -6.11
CA GLY A 54 6.38 8.35 -7.00
C GLY A 54 6.01 8.29 -8.48
N LYS A 55 7.00 7.93 -9.32
CA LYS A 55 6.83 7.86 -10.78
C LYS A 55 6.03 6.65 -11.27
N ALA A 56 5.91 5.60 -10.46
CA ALA A 56 5.08 4.43 -10.77
C ALA A 56 3.59 4.79 -10.89
N GLY A 57 3.18 5.87 -10.22
CA GLY A 57 1.83 6.39 -10.31
C GLY A 57 0.81 5.58 -9.50
N ALA A 58 -0.46 5.93 -9.71
CA ALA A 58 -1.61 5.40 -8.99
C ALA A 58 -1.81 3.89 -9.24
N PRO A 59 -2.54 3.19 -8.33
CA PRO A 59 -3.01 1.83 -8.58
C PRO A 59 -3.75 1.69 -9.92
N PRO A 60 -3.82 0.47 -10.48
CA PRO A 60 -4.64 0.22 -11.67
C PRO A 60 -6.08 0.67 -11.45
N ALA A 61 -6.66 1.36 -12.44
CA ALA A 61 -8.02 1.90 -12.34
C ALA A 61 -9.08 0.82 -12.05
N GLU A 62 -8.81 -0.45 -12.40
CA GLU A 62 -9.69 -1.55 -12.02
C GLU A 62 -9.72 -1.80 -10.52
N TRP A 63 -8.59 -1.65 -9.82
CA TRP A 63 -8.50 -1.88 -8.39
C TRP A 63 -9.27 -0.80 -7.63
N GLU A 64 -9.15 0.46 -8.06
CA GLU A 64 -9.93 1.58 -7.53
C GLU A 64 -11.45 1.36 -7.66
N ARG A 65 -11.91 0.77 -8.79
CA ARG A 65 -13.34 0.42 -8.95
C ARG A 65 -13.82 -0.70 -8.01
N ARG A 66 -12.90 -1.42 -7.36
CA ARG A 66 -13.20 -2.50 -6.42
C ARG A 66 -13.00 -2.10 -4.96
N THR A 67 -12.57 -0.86 -4.67
CA THR A 67 -12.53 -0.35 -3.29
C THR A 67 -13.89 0.18 -2.86
N GLU A 68 -14.11 0.24 -1.55
CA GLU A 68 -15.28 0.93 -1.00
C GLU A 68 -15.29 2.40 -1.44
N ALA A 69 -16.48 2.96 -1.64
CA ALA A 69 -16.62 4.36 -1.98
C ALA A 69 -16.03 5.23 -0.87
N LEU A 70 -15.31 6.28 -1.26
CA LEU A 70 -14.83 7.26 -0.30
C LEU A 70 -16.02 7.91 0.42
N PRO A 71 -15.90 8.21 1.72
CA PRO A 71 -16.98 8.81 2.46
C PRO A 71 -17.30 10.19 1.92
N GLU A 72 -18.58 10.61 1.98
CA GLU A 72 -19.08 11.84 1.36
C GLU A 72 -18.39 13.13 1.82
N TRP A 73 -17.75 13.11 3.00
CA TRP A 73 -17.00 14.25 3.53
C TRP A 73 -15.61 14.42 2.89
N LEU A 74 -15.15 13.44 2.12
CA LEU A 74 -13.85 13.45 1.44
C LEU A 74 -14.04 13.98 0.02
N THR A 75 -13.83 15.29 -0.17
CA THR A 75 -13.80 15.91 -1.50
C THR A 75 -12.60 15.40 -2.28
N THR A 76 -12.82 14.90 -3.51
CA THR A 76 -11.75 14.66 -4.48
C THR A 76 -11.06 16.00 -4.76
N ALA A 77 -9.75 16.06 -4.63
CA ALA A 77 -8.98 17.25 -4.99
C ALA A 77 -9.15 17.52 -6.50
N ASP A 78 -9.45 18.78 -6.85
CA ASP A 78 -9.52 19.26 -8.24
C ASP A 78 -8.17 19.14 -8.98
#